data_AF-A0A959V8N9-F1
#
_entry.id   AF-A0A959V8N9-F1
#
_cell.length_a   1.000
_cell.length_b   1.000
_cell.length_c   1.000
_cell.angle_alpha   90.00
_cell.angle_beta   90.00
_cell.angle_gamma   90.00
#
_symmetry.space_group_name_H-M   'P 1'
#
loop_
_entity.id
_entity.type
_entity.pdbx_description
1 polymer ?
#
loop_
_entity_poly.entity_id
_entity_poly.type
_entity_poly.pdbx_seq_one_letter_code
_entity_poly.pdbx_strand_id
1 'polypeptide(L)' 'MLAIILLGVFGGVKLDEWIDTGFPIFTVLLSIISVFLSIYQVTRDFLRNK' A
#
# COMPACT_ATOMS: atom_id res chain seq x y z
N MET A 1 -10.05 -3.98 -1.00
CA MET A 1 -9.36 -4.11 0.30
C MET A 1 -8.26 -5.17 0.28
N LEU A 2 -8.55 -6.49 0.27
CA LEU A 2 -7.52 -7.54 0.36
C LEU A 2 -6.43 -7.46 -0.73
N ALA A 3 -6.82 -7.22 -1.98
CA ALA A 3 -5.88 -7.10 -3.10
C ALA A 3 -4.93 -5.91 -2.98
N ILE A 4 -5.41 -4.77 -2.45
CA ILE A 4 -4.58 -3.57 -2.25
C ILE A 4 -3.57 -3.80 -1.12
N ILE A 5 -4.00 -4.46 -0.05
CA ILE A 5 -3.14 -4.76 1.10
C ILE A 5 -2.04 -5.74 0.68
N LEU A 6 -2.39 -6.82 -0.04
CA LEU A 6 -1.41 -7.76 -0.54
C LEU A 6 -0.41 -7.10 -1.49
N LEU A 7 -0.86 -6.25 -2.42
CA LEU A 7 0.06 -5.53 -3.32
C LEU A 7 0.96 -4.53 -2.58
N GLY A 8 0.44 -3.83 -1.57
CA GLY A 8 1.21 -2.88 -0.76
C GLY A 8 2.27 -3.57 0.11
N VAL A 9 1.90 -4.66 0.78
CA VAL A 9 2.82 -5.41 1.66
C VAL A 9 3.88 -6.15 0.84
N PHE A 10 3.49 -6.87 -0.21
CA PHE A 10 4.44 -7.62 -1.04
C PHE A 10 5.38 -6.68 -1.82
N GLY A 11 4.86 -5.54 -2.27
CA GLY A 11 5.66 -4.50 -2.90
C GLY A 11 6.66 -3.86 -1.93
N GLY A 12 6.23 -3.54 -0.71
CA GLY A 12 7.07 -2.96 0.34
C GLY A 12 8.22 -3.86 0.76
N VAL A 13 7.89 -5.12 1.09
CA VAL A 13 8.88 -6.11 1.54
C VAL A 13 9.94 -6.36 0.47
N LYS A 14 9.52 -6.55 -0.79
CA LYS A 14 10.46 -6.86 -1.87
C LYS A 14 11.33 -5.66 -2.27
N LEU A 15 10.84 -4.42 -2.12
CA LEU A 15 11.66 -3.24 -2.34
C LEU A 15 12.66 -3.00 -1.20
N ASP A 16 12.24 -3.18 0.05
CA ASP A 16 13.15 -3.08 1.21
C ASP A 16 14.27 -4.12 1.13
N GLU A 17 13.94 -5.35 0.72
CA GLU A 17 14.90 -6.45 0.56
C GLU A 17 15.87 -6.21 -0.61
N TRP A 18 15.47 -5.45 -1.63
CA TRP A 18 16.33 -5.12 -2.78
C TRP A 18 17.28 -3.95 -2.51
N ILE A 19 16.94 -3.07 -1.56
CA ILE A 19 17.71 -1.86 -1.26
C ILE A 19 18.66 -2.08 -0.07
N ASP A 20 18.47 -3.15 0.72
CA ASP A 20 19.31 -3.55 1.87
C ASP A 20 19.61 -2.37 2.82
N THR A 21 18.70 -1.39 2.86
CA THR A 21 18.76 -0.29 3.80
C THR A 21 18.38 -0.86 5.15
N GLY A 22 19.31 -0.88 6.10
CA GLY A 22 19.05 -1.30 7.50
C GLY A 22 17.93 -0.54 8.22
N PHE A 23 17.28 0.41 7.54
CA PHE A 23 16.03 1.03 7.95
C PHE A 23 14.94 0.78 6.88
N PRO A 24 13.77 0.23 7.25
CA PRO A 24 12.72 -0.19 6.31
C PRO A 24 11.87 0.99 5.80
N ILE A 25 12.51 1.94 5.10
CA ILE A 25 11.90 3.19 4.65
C ILE A 25 10.81 2.92 3.60
N PHE A 26 11.04 1.95 2.71
CA PHE A 26 10.08 1.65 1.65
C PHE A 26 8.86 0.94 2.21
N THR A 27 9.01 0.06 3.20
CA THR A 27 7.85 -0.54 3.88
C THR A 27 6.97 0.52 4.55
N VAL A 28 7.56 1.54 5.17
CA VAL A 28 6.79 2.64 5.80
C VAL A 28 6.06 3.46 4.75
N LEU A 29 6.74 3.87 3.67
CA LEU A 29 6.13 4.63 2.58
C LEU A 29 5.02 3.84 1.87
N LEU A 30 5.27 2.57 1.51
CA LEU A 30 4.27 1.71 0.87
C LEU A 30 3.09 1.41 1.78
N SER A 31 3.29 1.29 3.09
CA SER A 31 2.20 1.14 4.05
C SER A 31 1.29 2.37 4.05
N ILE A 32 1.85 3.58 4.11
CA ILE A 32 1.09 4.84 4.04
C ILE A 32 0.32 4.95 2.72
N ILE A 33 0.99 4.67 1.60
CA ILE A 33 0.37 4.68 0.27
C ILE A 33 -0.77 3.65 0.19
N SER A 34 -0.60 2.46 0.76
CA SER A 34 -1.64 1.42 0.77
C SER A 34 -2.89 1.87 1.53
N VAL A 35 -2.72 2.58 2.65
CA VAL A 35 -3.82 3.15 3.43
C VAL A 35 -4.56 4.21 2.61
N PHE A 36 -3.82 5.12 1.97
CA PHE A 36 -4.40 6.14 1.07
C PHE A 36 -5.17 5.51 -0.09
N LEU A 37 -4.61 4.50 -0.75
CA LEU A 37 -5.27 3.80 -1.85
C LEU A 37 -6.52 3.04 -1.38
N SER A 38 -6.47 2.43 -0.19
CA SER A 38 -7.63 1.73 0.38
C SER A 38 -8.77 2.71 0.70
N ILE A 39 -8.46 3.85 1.31
CA ILE A 39 -9.45 4.91 1.58
C ILE A 39 -10.01 5.46 0.26
N TYR A 40 -9.15 5.78 -0.71
CA TYR A 40 -9.60 6.29 -2.01
C TYR A 40 -10.48 5.28 -2.75
N GLN A 41 -10.12 3.99 -2.72
CA GLN A 41 -10.94 2.94 -3.34
C GLN A 41 -12.32 2.89 -2.69
N VAL A 42 -12.41 2.88 -1.36
CA VAL A 42 -13.69 2.85 -0.64
C VAL A 42 -14.52 4.10 -0.94
N THR A 43 -13.92 5.29 -0.87
CA THR A 43 -14.61 6.55 -1.17
C THR A 43 -15.12 6.56 -2.61
N ARG A 44 -14.31 6.11 -3.58
CA ARG A 44 -14.70 6.05 -4.99
C ARG A 44 -15.78 5.01 -5.25
N ASP A 45 -15.77 3.89 -4.53
CA ASP A 45 -16.81 2.85 -4.64
C ASP A 45 -18.15 3.35 -4.06
N PHE A 46 -18.10 4.08 -2.96
CA PHE A 46 -19.27 4.80 -2.41
C PHE A 46 -19.81 5.86 -3.38
N LEU A 47 -18.93 6.61 -4.05
CA LEU A 47 -19.32 7.66 -5.00
C LEU A 47 -19.86 7.10 -6.33
N ARG A 48 -19.42 5.90 -6.74
CA ARG A 48 -19.84 5.26 -8.00
C ARG A 48 -21.21 4.57 -7.90
N ASN A 49 -21.66 4.23 -6.69
CA ASN A 49 -22.97 3.60 -6.45
C ASN A 49 -24.11 4.62 -6.24
N LYS A 50 -23.99 5.84 -6.79
CA LYS A 50 -25.08 6.81 -6.88
C LYS A 50 -25.37 7.11 -8.34
#